data_AF-A0A431J0T3-F1
#
_entry.id   AF-A0A431J0T3-F1
#
_cell.length_a   1.000
_cell.length_b   1.000
_cell.length_c   1.000
_cell.angle_alpha   90.00
_cell.angle_beta   90.00
_cell.angle_gamma   90.00
#
_symmetry.space_group_name_H-M   'P 1'
#
loop_
_entity.id
_entity.type
_entity.pdbx_description
1 polymer ?
#
loop_
_entity_poly.entity_id
_entity_poly.type
_entity_poly.pdbx_seq_one_letter_code
_entity_poly.pdbx_strand_id
1 'polypeptide(L)'
;MIKIIKLMAPLGLFSSLLIGCAQTPNNVSLTVTQGQCVTGAYPGYESQATTYSAAFPINGSLPGTSPYCAAVTITNNNSGQNANNIQIYQSGLFVSFPSLANNAGVTSATSMVDFNAAGIPQSSFAYTQQQLFNLSLFDPRNCVTTQGAQVQTINANGGSCTFYLQLSGESMPIGVYPISLTLNYTNGNTNYSVATNINQRANLYLGGIFSSNIAITNAGTTSPTANSVISANSPEQYGVTALTRDPFGIVYSGDILGNVYKYNGVTSSSWTAISGLPSAGQSPVAALATDSSANLYVVNNAGQVSQVTPNLAVNSMGTIPVTIDNPPTSMQVFSGSSLLVSAGSNVYACNLASISANSCGSTPYAPAPNGESINQMVATNTLTIATSQNAYQYSGGGWTPIASGLIGNDIQSIAQFINGSTGLTTWYAGITQTESTNSSIYSETNGAAFAPLLSSSNAIVTGGVSQVVTDAAQGVFVSGVALSSSDFSGQAYLAYTASNYLGVIPATPWVAISGIGGGAVLTLQTASQLTSY
;
A
#
# COMPACT_ATOMS: atom_id res chain seq x y z
N MET A 1 -94.04 -10.68 47.83
CA MET A 1 -92.76 -9.93 47.72
C MET A 1 -91.65 -10.92 48.03
N ILE A 2 -90.97 -11.45 47.00
CA ILE A 2 -89.68 -10.94 46.45
C ILE A 2 -88.57 -11.11 47.52
N LYS A 3 -87.49 -11.87 47.37
CA LYS A 3 -86.87 -12.55 46.20
C LYS A 3 -85.97 -13.70 46.68
N ILE A 4 -86.00 -14.77 45.90
CA ILE A 4 -85.14 -15.97 45.84
C ILE A 4 -83.78 -15.51 45.23
N ILE A 5 -82.55 -16.03 45.46
CA ILE A 5 -81.97 -17.34 45.03
C ILE A 5 -80.53 -17.50 45.55
N LYS A 6 -80.29 -18.72 46.06
CA LYS A 6 -79.12 -19.65 46.11
C LYS A 6 -77.72 -19.17 45.69
N LEU A 7 -76.64 -19.43 46.45
CA LEU A 7 -76.01 -20.70 46.92
C LEU A 7 -75.01 -21.32 45.92
N MET A 8 -73.78 -21.51 46.44
CA MET A 8 -72.70 -22.45 46.09
C MET A 8 -71.70 -22.15 44.96
N ALA A 9 -70.43 -22.36 45.33
CA ALA A 9 -69.16 -22.13 44.62
C ALA A 9 -68.97 -22.94 43.34
N PRO A 10 -67.97 -22.58 42.51
CA PRO A 10 -66.84 -23.51 42.34
C PRO A 10 -65.46 -22.87 42.06
N LEU A 11 -64.42 -23.71 42.24
CA LEU A 11 -63.10 -23.74 41.61
C LEU A 11 -62.63 -22.51 40.81
N GLY A 12 -61.61 -21.81 41.31
CA GLY A 12 -60.78 -20.89 40.54
C GLY A 12 -59.49 -21.58 40.06
N LEU A 13 -59.43 -21.84 38.76
CA LEU A 13 -58.31 -22.39 38.00
C LEU A 13 -56.96 -21.71 38.30
N PHE A 14 -55.91 -22.53 38.34
CA PHE A 14 -54.55 -22.15 37.97
C PHE A 14 -54.55 -21.53 36.56
N SER A 15 -54.42 -20.21 36.46
CA SER A 15 -53.99 -19.56 35.23
C SER A 15 -52.48 -19.73 35.10
N SER A 16 -52.09 -20.85 34.48
CA SER A 16 -50.74 -21.10 33.98
C SER A 16 -50.33 -19.97 33.04
N LEU A 17 -49.11 -19.48 33.25
CA LEU A 17 -48.43 -18.49 32.43
C LEU A 17 -48.60 -18.78 30.93
N LEU A 18 -49.16 -17.82 30.20
CA LEU A 18 -48.83 -17.61 28.80
C LEU A 18 -47.36 -17.18 28.77
N ILE A 19 -46.46 -18.17 28.75
CA ILE A 19 -45.06 -17.98 28.40
C ILE A 19 -45.09 -17.47 26.96
N GLY A 20 -44.86 -16.16 26.80
CA GLY A 20 -44.65 -15.57 25.48
C GLY A 20 -43.63 -16.41 24.73
N CYS A 21 -43.89 -16.68 23.45
CA CYS A 21 -42.98 -17.39 22.56
C CYS A 21 -41.54 -16.92 22.84
N ALA A 22 -40.70 -17.80 23.39
CA ALA A 22 -39.33 -17.47 23.70
C ALA A 22 -38.68 -17.00 22.39
N GLN A 23 -38.35 -15.70 22.33
CA GLN A 23 -37.80 -15.08 21.14
C GLN A 23 -36.60 -15.90 20.66
N THR A 24 -36.61 -16.23 19.37
CA THR A 24 -35.46 -16.86 18.72
C THR A 24 -34.22 -16.00 19.00
N PRO A 25 -33.19 -16.52 19.68
CA PRO A 25 -31.96 -15.77 19.91
C PRO A 25 -31.36 -15.35 18.57
N ASN A 26 -30.91 -14.10 18.48
CA ASN A 26 -30.18 -13.60 17.32
C ASN A 26 -28.93 -12.84 17.78
N ASN A 27 -27.86 -13.60 18.01
CA ASN A 27 -26.55 -13.12 18.39
C ASN A 27 -25.55 -13.65 17.35
N VAL A 28 -25.23 -12.81 16.37
CA VAL A 28 -24.26 -13.12 15.31
C VAL A 28 -23.25 -11.99 15.25
N SER A 29 -21.97 -12.33 15.14
CA SER A 29 -20.88 -11.37 15.13
C SER A 29 -20.02 -11.52 13.87
N LEU A 30 -19.47 -10.40 13.40
CA LEU A 30 -18.40 -10.35 12.40
C LEU A 30 -17.12 -9.81 13.03
N THR A 31 -16.06 -10.61 12.97
CA THR A 31 -14.73 -10.25 13.50
C THR A 31 -13.71 -10.20 12.38
N VAL A 32 -12.84 -9.20 12.40
CA VAL A 32 -11.78 -9.01 11.40
C VAL A 32 -10.42 -9.25 12.06
N THR A 33 -9.60 -10.07 11.42
CA THR A 33 -8.22 -10.33 11.82
C THR A 33 -7.28 -9.88 10.69
N GLN A 34 -6.49 -8.83 10.95
CA GLN A 34 -5.54 -8.27 10.00
C GLN A 34 -4.35 -9.23 9.76
N GLY A 35 -3.71 -9.10 8.60
CA GLY A 35 -2.51 -9.87 8.26
C GLY A 35 -2.79 -11.37 8.18
N GLN A 36 -3.93 -11.76 7.62
CA GLN A 36 -4.30 -13.16 7.40
C GLN A 36 -4.72 -13.33 5.93
N CYS A 37 -3.84 -13.93 5.14
CA CYS A 37 -4.06 -14.15 3.71
C CYS A 37 -4.65 -15.54 3.43
N VAL A 38 -5.45 -15.66 2.37
CA VAL A 38 -6.07 -16.93 1.98
C VAL A 38 -5.03 -18.02 1.72
N THR A 39 -3.93 -17.67 1.06
CA THR A 39 -2.80 -18.56 0.74
C THR A 39 -2.01 -19.01 1.96
N GLY A 40 -2.04 -18.24 3.05
CA GLY A 40 -1.46 -18.66 4.34
C GLY A 40 -2.31 -19.73 5.03
N ALA A 41 -3.64 -19.63 4.94
CA ALA A 41 -4.57 -20.57 5.56
C ALA A 41 -4.91 -21.78 4.65
N TYR A 42 -4.86 -21.58 3.33
CA TYR A 42 -5.19 -22.55 2.28
C TYR A 42 -4.14 -22.50 1.17
N PRO A 43 -2.96 -23.11 1.37
CA PRO A 43 -1.92 -23.17 0.33
C PRO A 43 -2.44 -23.84 -0.94
N GLY A 44 -2.17 -23.24 -2.11
CA GLY A 44 -2.59 -23.77 -3.41
C GLY A 44 -4.01 -23.37 -3.84
N TYR A 45 -4.73 -22.55 -3.07
CA TYR A 45 -6.05 -22.05 -3.43
C TYR A 45 -6.05 -21.33 -4.79
N GLU A 46 -4.96 -20.62 -5.10
CA GLU A 46 -4.69 -19.95 -6.37
C GLU A 46 -4.78 -20.87 -7.59
N SER A 47 -4.37 -22.14 -7.44
CA SER A 47 -4.40 -23.12 -8.53
C SER A 47 -5.81 -23.63 -8.83
N GLN A 48 -6.70 -23.63 -7.83
CA GLN A 48 -8.09 -24.08 -7.93
C GLN A 48 -9.02 -22.96 -8.42
N ALA A 49 -8.63 -21.71 -8.18
CA ALA A 49 -9.44 -20.52 -8.47
C ALA A 49 -9.47 -20.08 -9.94
N THR A 50 -9.04 -20.92 -10.88
CA THR A 50 -9.04 -20.61 -12.32
C THR A 50 -10.14 -21.33 -13.11
N THR A 51 -10.97 -22.13 -12.41
CA THR A 51 -11.90 -23.07 -13.06
C THR A 51 -13.22 -22.41 -13.48
N TYR A 52 -13.69 -21.41 -12.73
CA TYR A 52 -15.01 -20.78 -12.93
C TYR A 52 -14.96 -19.27 -13.18
N SER A 53 -13.79 -18.64 -13.09
CA SER A 53 -13.51 -17.29 -13.57
C SER A 53 -12.05 -17.18 -14.03
N ALA A 54 -11.78 -16.31 -15.01
CA ALA A 54 -10.40 -15.96 -15.44
C ALA A 54 -9.72 -14.96 -14.49
N ALA A 55 -10.21 -14.82 -13.25
CA ALA A 55 -9.87 -13.73 -12.36
C ALA A 55 -9.48 -14.23 -10.96
N PHE A 56 -8.55 -15.19 -10.87
CA PHE A 56 -7.63 -15.09 -9.73
C PHE A 56 -6.81 -13.82 -9.99
N PRO A 57 -6.94 -12.76 -9.18
CA PRO A 57 -6.18 -11.54 -9.41
C PRO A 57 -4.69 -11.90 -9.46
N ILE A 58 -3.95 -11.32 -10.40
CA ILE A 58 -2.52 -11.61 -10.66
C ILE A 58 -1.63 -11.47 -9.39
N ASN A 59 -2.16 -10.86 -8.32
CA ASN A 59 -1.50 -10.64 -7.03
C ASN A 59 -2.24 -11.27 -5.82
N GLY A 60 -3.06 -12.32 -6.00
CA GLY A 60 -3.76 -12.99 -4.90
C GLY A 60 -2.86 -13.89 -4.02
N SER A 61 -1.68 -14.27 -4.52
CA SER A 61 -0.70 -15.05 -3.76
C SER A 61 0.14 -14.12 -2.88
N LEU A 62 -0.34 -13.94 -1.65
CA LEU A 62 0.33 -13.12 -0.64
C LEU A 62 0.89 -14.00 0.48
N PRO A 63 2.08 -13.73 1.02
CA PRO A 63 2.55 -14.44 2.19
C PRO A 63 1.61 -14.18 3.37
N GLY A 64 1.45 -15.15 4.27
CA GLY A 64 0.53 -15.03 5.42
C GLY A 64 0.75 -13.81 6.31
N THR A 65 1.90 -13.14 6.22
CA THR A 65 2.27 -11.93 6.98
C THR A 65 2.03 -10.62 6.23
N SER A 66 1.43 -10.63 5.04
CA SER A 66 1.26 -9.42 4.23
C SER A 66 0.24 -8.45 4.87
N PRO A 67 0.55 -7.13 4.92
CA PRO A 67 -0.39 -6.10 5.36
C PRO A 67 -1.60 -5.94 4.45
N TYR A 68 -1.57 -6.51 3.25
CA TYR A 68 -2.65 -6.36 2.27
C TYR A 68 -3.84 -7.30 2.53
N CYS A 69 -3.78 -8.15 3.55
CA CYS A 69 -4.80 -9.18 3.78
C CYS A 69 -5.54 -9.00 5.09
N ALA A 70 -6.81 -9.40 5.11
CA ALA A 70 -7.59 -9.59 6.33
C ALA A 70 -8.47 -10.84 6.22
N ALA A 71 -8.58 -11.59 7.31
CA ALA A 71 -9.58 -12.64 7.48
C ALA A 71 -10.81 -12.05 8.16
N VAL A 72 -12.00 -12.39 7.67
CA VAL A 72 -13.28 -11.98 8.24
C VAL A 72 -14.05 -13.23 8.62
N THR A 73 -14.37 -13.34 9.90
CA THR A 73 -15.05 -14.49 10.48
C THR A 73 -16.44 -14.09 10.94
N ILE A 74 -17.45 -14.78 10.41
CA ILE A 74 -18.81 -14.76 10.94
C ILE A 74 -18.96 -15.86 11.98
N THR A 75 -19.54 -15.53 13.13
CA THR A 75 -19.80 -16.47 14.23
C THR A 75 -21.26 -16.41 14.65
N ASN A 76 -21.90 -17.57 14.72
CA ASN A 76 -23.25 -17.74 15.25
C ASN A 76 -23.19 -18.04 16.75
N ASN A 77 -23.39 -17.00 17.56
CA ASN A 77 -23.38 -17.05 19.02
C ASN A 77 -24.77 -17.34 19.61
N ASN A 78 -25.76 -17.76 18.80
CA ASN A 78 -27.05 -18.19 19.30
C ASN A 78 -26.86 -19.37 20.24
N SER A 79 -27.45 -19.30 21.43
CA SER A 79 -27.42 -20.37 22.43
C SER A 79 -28.76 -20.54 23.12
N GLY A 80 -28.97 -21.70 23.76
CA GLY A 80 -30.22 -22.05 24.43
C GLY A 80 -31.18 -22.88 23.56
N GLN A 81 -32.36 -23.19 24.11
CA GLN A 81 -33.29 -24.20 23.57
C GLN A 81 -33.89 -23.86 22.20
N ASN A 82 -33.87 -22.58 21.78
CA ASN A 82 -34.42 -22.10 20.50
C ASN A 82 -33.35 -21.54 19.56
N ALA A 83 -32.08 -21.86 19.79
CA ALA A 83 -30.99 -21.38 18.94
C ALA A 83 -31.04 -22.06 17.57
N ASN A 84 -31.09 -21.27 16.49
CA ASN A 84 -31.02 -21.82 15.13
C ASN A 84 -29.63 -21.65 14.52
N ASN A 85 -29.38 -22.50 13.54
CA ASN A 85 -28.33 -22.31 12.56
C ASN A 85 -28.66 -21.09 11.67
N ILE A 86 -27.62 -20.52 11.07
CA ILE A 86 -27.77 -19.42 10.12
C ILE A 86 -27.23 -19.79 8.73
N GLN A 87 -27.76 -19.12 7.70
CA GLN A 87 -27.31 -19.24 6.32
C GLN A 87 -27.20 -17.84 5.69
N ILE A 88 -26.11 -17.56 4.97
CA ILE A 88 -25.90 -16.26 4.29
C ILE A 88 -26.67 -16.23 2.98
N TYR A 89 -27.73 -15.44 2.86
CA TYR A 89 -28.58 -15.44 1.68
C TYR A 89 -28.19 -14.37 0.65
N GLN A 90 -28.50 -14.62 -0.64
CA GLN A 90 -28.36 -13.66 -1.76
C GLN A 90 -26.92 -13.22 -2.13
N SER A 91 -25.92 -14.11 -2.04
CA SER A 91 -24.51 -13.76 -2.34
C SER A 91 -24.04 -12.61 -1.44
N GLY A 92 -24.16 -12.88 -0.13
CA GLY A 92 -24.61 -11.93 0.86
C GLY A 92 -23.56 -10.98 1.42
N LEU A 93 -22.30 -10.99 0.94
CA LEU A 93 -21.36 -9.95 1.34
C LEU A 93 -21.61 -8.70 0.48
N PHE A 94 -22.33 -7.74 1.05
CA PHE A 94 -22.44 -6.41 0.51
C PHE A 94 -21.27 -5.57 1.01
N VAL A 95 -20.49 -5.01 0.07
CA VAL A 95 -19.34 -4.16 0.37
C VAL A 95 -19.65 -2.75 -0.10
N SER A 96 -19.49 -1.77 0.79
CA SER A 96 -19.61 -0.35 0.45
C SER A 96 -18.36 0.42 0.84
N PHE A 97 -17.86 1.27 -0.05
CA PHE A 97 -16.66 2.08 0.17
C PHE A 97 -16.81 3.43 -0.54
N PRO A 98 -16.17 4.50 -0.03
CA PRO A 98 -16.13 5.79 -0.71
C PRO A 98 -15.26 5.67 -1.96
N SER A 99 -15.84 5.91 -3.14
CA SER A 99 -15.09 5.99 -4.39
C SER A 99 -14.50 7.39 -4.55
N LEU A 100 -13.20 7.47 -4.79
CA LEU A 100 -12.52 8.70 -5.16
C LEU A 100 -12.41 8.90 -6.67
N ALA A 101 -12.69 7.86 -7.46
CA ALA A 101 -12.62 7.92 -8.92
C ALA A 101 -13.73 8.78 -9.54
N ASN A 102 -14.78 9.14 -8.79
CA ASN A 102 -16.01 9.75 -9.31
C ASN A 102 -16.39 11.06 -8.60
N ASN A 103 -15.41 11.92 -8.30
CA ASN A 103 -15.56 13.09 -7.42
C ASN A 103 -15.87 12.68 -5.96
N ALA A 104 -15.34 13.44 -5.00
CA ALA A 104 -15.56 13.19 -3.58
C ALA A 104 -17.07 13.13 -3.27
N GLY A 105 -17.58 11.95 -2.89
CA GLY A 105 -18.97 11.77 -2.43
C GLY A 105 -19.76 10.60 -3.02
N VAL A 106 -19.23 9.86 -3.99
CA VAL A 106 -19.94 8.67 -4.53
C VAL A 106 -19.52 7.42 -3.75
N THR A 107 -20.40 6.91 -2.90
CA THR A 107 -20.23 5.58 -2.29
C THR A 107 -20.54 4.52 -3.33
N SER A 108 -19.55 3.73 -3.71
CA SER A 108 -19.77 2.55 -4.53
C SER A 108 -20.10 1.38 -3.60
N ALA A 109 -21.16 0.65 -3.91
CA ALA A 109 -21.57 -0.49 -3.14
C ALA A 109 -22.06 -1.60 -4.04
N THR A 110 -21.58 -2.82 -3.81
CA THR A 110 -21.96 -4.00 -4.61
C THR A 110 -21.83 -5.25 -3.78
N SER A 111 -22.50 -6.32 -4.20
CA SER A 111 -22.28 -7.64 -3.64
C SER A 111 -20.97 -8.24 -4.18
N MET A 112 -20.24 -8.92 -3.30
CA MET A 112 -19.05 -9.69 -3.66
C MET A 112 -19.24 -11.18 -3.40
N VAL A 113 -18.70 -12.01 -4.30
CA VAL A 113 -18.68 -13.47 -4.15
C VAL A 113 -17.40 -14.05 -4.72
N ASP A 114 -16.93 -15.15 -4.14
CA ASP A 114 -15.91 -15.99 -4.77
C ASP A 114 -16.58 -16.99 -5.72
N PHE A 115 -16.46 -16.75 -7.02
CA PHE A 115 -17.11 -17.60 -8.04
C PHE A 115 -16.55 -19.04 -8.03
N ASN A 116 -15.28 -19.20 -7.67
CA ASN A 116 -14.65 -20.51 -7.67
C ASN A 116 -15.11 -21.36 -6.49
N ALA A 117 -15.21 -20.77 -5.31
CA ALA A 117 -15.77 -21.44 -4.14
C ALA A 117 -17.24 -21.81 -4.33
N ALA A 118 -18.02 -20.94 -4.97
CA ALA A 118 -19.41 -21.22 -5.29
C ALA A 118 -19.55 -22.41 -6.26
N GLY A 119 -18.51 -22.68 -7.07
CA GLY A 119 -18.53 -23.74 -8.08
C GLY A 119 -19.52 -23.47 -9.22
N ILE A 120 -19.84 -22.20 -9.46
CA ILE A 120 -20.76 -21.76 -10.53
C ILE A 120 -20.17 -20.55 -11.28
N PRO A 121 -20.37 -20.45 -12.61
CA PRO A 121 -19.79 -19.37 -13.40
C PRO A 121 -20.27 -17.98 -12.98
N GLN A 122 -19.43 -16.95 -13.18
CA GLN A 122 -19.78 -15.55 -12.91
C GLN A 122 -21.11 -15.10 -13.55
N SER A 123 -21.45 -15.62 -14.74
CA SER A 123 -22.72 -15.31 -15.42
C SER A 123 -23.98 -15.71 -14.63
N SER A 124 -23.83 -16.52 -13.59
CA SER A 124 -24.91 -16.94 -12.70
C SER A 124 -25.28 -15.88 -11.65
N PHE A 125 -24.44 -14.86 -11.47
CA PHE A 125 -24.65 -13.78 -10.52
C PHE A 125 -24.84 -12.44 -11.24
N ALA A 126 -25.99 -11.81 -11.05
CA ALA A 126 -26.25 -10.47 -11.56
C ALA A 126 -25.64 -9.41 -10.63
N TYR A 127 -24.88 -8.46 -11.19
CA TYR A 127 -24.30 -7.32 -10.45
C TYR A 127 -23.40 -7.71 -9.25
N THR A 128 -22.73 -8.86 -9.33
CA THR A 128 -21.80 -9.34 -8.29
C THR A 128 -20.39 -9.40 -8.85
N GLN A 129 -19.39 -9.07 -8.02
CA GLN A 129 -17.98 -9.03 -8.42
C GLN A 129 -17.10 -9.81 -7.44
N GLN A 130 -16.08 -10.51 -7.92
CA GLN A 130 -15.07 -11.10 -7.03
C GLN A 130 -14.01 -10.09 -6.59
N GLN A 131 -13.77 -9.09 -7.45
CA GLN A 131 -12.86 -7.99 -7.18
C GLN A 131 -13.59 -6.67 -7.44
N LEU A 132 -13.48 -5.77 -6.47
CA LEU A 132 -14.05 -4.44 -6.47
C LEU A 132 -12.90 -3.45 -6.32
N PHE A 133 -12.58 -2.73 -7.41
CA PHE A 133 -11.35 -1.93 -7.51
C PHE A 133 -10.10 -2.81 -7.29
N ASN A 134 -9.34 -2.54 -6.23
CA ASN A 134 -8.15 -3.29 -5.83
C ASN A 134 -8.44 -4.27 -4.68
N LEU A 135 -9.69 -4.38 -4.20
CA LEU A 135 -10.09 -5.28 -3.13
C LEU A 135 -10.67 -6.56 -3.71
N SER A 136 -10.08 -7.69 -3.37
CA SER A 136 -10.50 -9.03 -3.85
C SER A 136 -11.05 -9.86 -2.69
N LEU A 137 -12.11 -10.61 -2.96
CA LEU A 137 -12.72 -11.56 -2.03
C LEU A 137 -12.30 -13.00 -2.37
N PHE A 138 -11.92 -13.75 -1.34
CA PHE A 138 -11.67 -15.18 -1.41
C PHE A 138 -12.44 -15.91 -0.31
N ASP A 139 -13.17 -16.95 -0.66
CA ASP A 139 -14.09 -17.62 0.26
C ASP A 139 -13.95 -19.15 0.16
N PRO A 140 -12.82 -19.73 0.59
CA PRO A 140 -12.52 -21.16 0.40
C PRO A 140 -13.51 -22.11 1.07
N ARG A 141 -14.34 -21.61 1.99
CA ARG A 141 -15.40 -22.38 2.68
C ARG A 141 -16.81 -21.97 2.26
N ASN A 142 -16.94 -21.13 1.23
CA ASN A 142 -18.21 -20.75 0.65
C ASN A 142 -19.18 -20.15 1.71
N CYS A 143 -18.60 -19.39 2.65
CA CYS A 143 -19.27 -18.71 3.74
C CYS A 143 -20.26 -17.63 3.27
N VAL A 144 -20.03 -17.01 2.11
CA VAL A 144 -20.75 -15.80 1.67
C VAL A 144 -21.82 -16.06 0.62
N THR A 145 -22.10 -17.31 0.25
CA THR A 145 -23.12 -17.64 -0.76
C THR A 145 -24.00 -18.83 -0.38
N THR A 146 -25.30 -18.69 -0.67
CA THR A 146 -26.31 -19.77 -0.61
C THR A 146 -26.56 -20.45 -1.94
N GLN A 147 -25.82 -20.11 -2.99
CA GLN A 147 -25.93 -20.76 -4.30
C GLN A 147 -24.60 -21.44 -4.63
N GLY A 148 -24.67 -22.65 -5.17
CA GLY A 148 -23.49 -23.44 -5.52
C GLY A 148 -23.51 -24.84 -4.93
N ALA A 149 -22.48 -25.63 -5.26
CA ALA A 149 -22.34 -27.01 -4.80
C ALA A 149 -21.94 -27.13 -3.32
N GLN A 150 -21.47 -26.04 -2.70
CA GLN A 150 -20.81 -26.06 -1.38
C GLN A 150 -21.43 -25.11 -0.35
N VAL A 151 -22.74 -24.88 -0.37
CA VAL A 151 -23.40 -23.94 0.57
C VAL A 151 -23.15 -24.33 2.02
N GLN A 152 -22.59 -23.39 2.80
CA GLN A 152 -22.27 -23.63 4.21
C GLN A 152 -23.39 -23.14 5.14
N THR A 153 -23.85 -24.03 6.04
CA THR A 153 -24.71 -23.68 7.17
C THR A 153 -23.85 -23.46 8.41
N ILE A 154 -24.04 -22.33 9.10
CA ILE A 154 -23.26 -21.97 10.29
C ILE A 154 -24.07 -22.37 11.53
N ASN A 155 -23.58 -23.41 12.20
CA ASN A 155 -24.27 -24.01 13.34
C ASN A 155 -24.36 -23.05 14.54
N ALA A 156 -25.43 -23.16 15.32
CA ALA A 156 -25.56 -22.47 16.61
C ALA A 156 -24.44 -22.89 17.60
N ASN A 157 -24.34 -22.16 18.72
CA ASN A 157 -23.39 -22.40 19.82
C ASN A 157 -21.91 -22.21 19.42
N GLY A 158 -21.61 -21.14 18.67
CA GLY A 158 -20.26 -20.74 18.33
C GLY A 158 -19.74 -21.29 17.01
N GLY A 159 -20.60 -21.88 16.17
CA GLY A 159 -20.21 -22.22 14.80
C GLY A 159 -19.78 -20.98 14.03
N SER A 160 -18.74 -21.12 13.21
CA SER A 160 -18.15 -20.00 12.49
C SER A 160 -17.73 -20.36 11.07
N CYS A 161 -17.57 -19.34 10.23
CA CYS A 161 -17.08 -19.45 8.86
C CYS A 161 -16.21 -18.24 8.54
N THR A 162 -15.09 -18.45 7.85
CA THR A 162 -14.10 -17.42 7.57
C THR A 162 -13.88 -17.27 6.07
N PHE A 163 -13.96 -16.03 5.59
CA PHE A 163 -13.57 -15.60 4.25
C PHE A 163 -12.45 -14.55 4.35
N TYR A 164 -11.84 -14.21 3.22
CA TYR A 164 -10.62 -13.39 3.16
C TYR A 164 -10.79 -12.23 2.19
N LEU A 165 -10.24 -11.08 2.56
CA LEU A 165 -10.15 -9.90 1.73
C LEU A 165 -8.68 -9.58 1.50
N GLN A 166 -8.28 -9.29 0.26
CA GLN A 166 -6.89 -8.98 -0.08
C GLN A 166 -6.81 -7.81 -1.06
N LEU A 167 -5.79 -6.96 -0.93
CA LEU A 167 -5.47 -5.93 -1.91
C LEU A 167 -4.67 -6.55 -3.06
N SER A 168 -5.10 -6.35 -4.30
CA SER A 168 -4.45 -6.88 -5.51
C SER A 168 -3.30 -6.00 -6.03
N GLY A 169 -2.75 -5.12 -5.18
CA GLY A 169 -1.72 -4.15 -5.52
C GLY A 169 -1.87 -2.86 -4.71
N GLU A 170 -1.04 -1.87 -5.04
CA GLU A 170 -1.17 -0.55 -4.46
C GLU A 170 -2.45 0.15 -4.86
N SER A 171 -2.99 0.92 -3.92
CA SER A 171 -4.38 1.29 -4.01
C SER A 171 -4.71 2.53 -3.21
N MET A 172 -5.49 3.37 -3.87
CA MET A 172 -6.04 4.61 -3.36
C MET A 172 -4.99 5.65 -2.94
N PRO A 173 -5.35 6.93 -3.01
CA PRO A 173 -4.46 7.99 -2.59
C PRO A 173 -4.07 7.89 -1.09
N ILE A 174 -2.94 8.45 -0.62
CA ILE A 174 -2.52 8.44 0.80
C ILE A 174 -3.64 8.87 1.79
N GLY A 175 -4.31 7.91 2.40
CA GLY A 175 -5.44 8.20 3.27
C GLY A 175 -6.06 6.97 3.90
N VAL A 176 -7.13 7.17 4.64
CA VAL A 176 -7.91 6.12 5.30
C VAL A 176 -9.27 6.01 4.64
N TYR A 177 -9.55 4.84 4.07
CA TYR A 177 -10.79 4.54 3.36
C TYR A 177 -11.60 3.51 4.13
N PRO A 178 -12.70 3.94 4.78
CA PRO A 178 -13.59 3.02 5.46
C PRO A 178 -14.32 2.14 4.44
N ILE A 179 -14.24 0.83 4.64
CA ILE A 179 -14.92 -0.19 3.86
C ILE A 179 -15.91 -0.87 4.81
N SER A 180 -17.20 -0.72 4.54
CA SER A 180 -18.25 -1.40 5.30
C SER A 180 -18.54 -2.76 4.68
N LEU A 181 -18.54 -3.78 5.52
CA LEU A 181 -18.84 -5.16 5.18
C LEU A 181 -20.17 -5.52 5.84
N THR A 182 -21.20 -5.82 5.06
CA THR A 182 -22.50 -6.24 5.57
C THR A 182 -22.82 -7.63 5.04
N LEU A 183 -23.12 -8.57 5.95
CA LEU A 183 -23.59 -9.91 5.63
C LEU A 183 -25.06 -10.07 5.97
N ASN A 184 -25.86 -10.42 4.96
CA ASN A 184 -27.27 -10.74 5.12
C ASN A 184 -27.46 -12.25 5.35
N TYR A 185 -28.17 -12.62 6.41
CA TYR A 185 -28.34 -14.02 6.79
C TYR A 185 -29.76 -14.34 7.29
N THR A 186 -30.16 -15.59 7.17
CA THR A 186 -31.38 -16.11 7.77
C THR A 186 -31.07 -16.74 9.12
N ASN A 187 -31.93 -16.53 10.11
CA ASN A 187 -31.94 -17.23 11.38
C ASN A 187 -33.34 -17.80 11.58
N GLY A 188 -33.48 -19.11 11.35
CA GLY A 188 -34.77 -19.72 11.07
C GLY A 188 -35.37 -19.14 9.78
N ASN A 189 -36.61 -18.65 9.85
CA ASN A 189 -37.33 -18.09 8.69
C ASN A 189 -37.27 -16.55 8.62
N THR A 190 -36.45 -15.91 9.45
CA THR A 190 -36.36 -14.45 9.54
C THR A 190 -35.01 -13.98 9.00
N ASN A 191 -35.04 -12.87 8.25
CA ASN A 191 -33.86 -12.24 7.67
C ASN A 191 -33.23 -11.25 8.64
N TYR A 192 -31.92 -11.26 8.72
CA TYR A 192 -31.11 -10.37 9.55
C TYR A 192 -29.86 -9.91 8.78
N SER A 193 -29.18 -8.90 9.32
CA SER A 193 -27.90 -8.43 8.81
C SER A 193 -26.93 -8.23 9.96
N VAL A 194 -25.66 -8.56 9.73
CA VAL A 194 -24.55 -8.23 10.62
C VAL A 194 -23.51 -7.45 9.81
N ALA A 195 -22.92 -6.42 10.40
CA ALA A 195 -21.96 -5.57 9.72
C ALA A 195 -20.69 -5.35 10.56
N THR A 196 -19.59 -5.09 9.87
CA THR A 196 -18.33 -4.63 10.45
C THR A 196 -17.63 -3.68 9.49
N ASN A 197 -16.60 -2.97 9.95
CA ASN A 197 -15.83 -2.05 9.12
C ASN A 197 -14.36 -2.45 9.13
N ILE A 198 -13.72 -2.31 7.97
CA ILE A 198 -12.27 -2.33 7.80
C ILE A 198 -11.83 -1.00 7.18
N ASN A 199 -10.56 -0.69 7.28
CA ASN A 199 -9.96 0.48 6.67
C ASN A 199 -8.85 0.03 5.73
N GLN A 200 -8.93 0.44 4.47
CA GLN A 200 -7.73 0.48 3.64
C GLN A 200 -6.98 1.77 3.99
N ARG A 201 -5.75 1.64 4.48
CA ARG A 201 -4.87 2.78 4.76
C ARG A 201 -3.75 2.82 3.72
N ALA A 202 -3.61 3.92 3.01
CA ALA A 202 -2.45 4.23 2.21
C ALA A 202 -1.60 5.27 2.97
N ASN A 203 -0.34 4.94 3.23
CA ASN A 203 0.57 5.76 4.03
C ASN A 203 1.72 6.28 3.16
N LEU A 204 2.26 7.44 3.51
CA LEU A 204 3.56 7.92 3.05
C LEU A 204 4.58 7.73 4.18
N TYR A 205 5.54 6.84 3.97
CA TYR A 205 6.64 6.62 4.89
C TYR A 205 7.79 7.59 4.59
N LEU A 206 8.33 8.20 5.64
CA LEU A 206 9.43 9.15 5.58
C LEU A 206 10.65 8.58 6.32
N GLY A 207 11.81 8.75 5.69
CA GLY A 207 13.12 8.53 6.30
C GLY A 207 13.96 9.80 6.23
N GLY A 208 14.80 10.02 7.23
CA GLY A 208 15.69 11.17 7.26
C GLY A 208 16.53 11.25 8.52
N ILE A 209 17.11 12.42 8.78
CA ILE A 209 18.04 12.67 9.90
C ILE A 209 17.34 13.04 11.22
N PHE A 210 16.06 12.68 11.36
CA PHE A 210 15.27 12.89 12.57
C PHE A 210 15.11 11.58 13.35
N SER A 211 14.92 11.69 14.67
CA SER A 211 15.03 10.57 15.64
C SER A 211 13.85 9.58 15.62
N SER A 212 13.01 9.58 14.60
CA SER A 212 11.83 8.71 14.53
C SER A 212 11.41 8.46 13.09
N ASN A 213 11.16 7.21 12.70
CA ASN A 213 10.47 6.95 11.42
C ASN A 213 9.06 7.55 11.46
N ILE A 214 8.67 8.28 10.41
CA ILE A 214 7.36 8.94 10.35
C ILE A 214 6.57 8.31 9.22
N ALA A 215 5.39 7.76 9.52
CA ALA A 215 4.40 7.48 8.49
C ALA A 215 3.32 8.54 8.55
N ILE A 216 3.02 9.16 7.41
CA ILE A 216 1.93 10.12 7.25
C ILE A 216 0.71 9.37 6.72
N THR A 217 -0.43 9.62 7.36
CA THR A 217 -1.75 9.15 6.93
C THR A 217 -2.75 10.28 7.07
N ASN A 218 -3.83 10.24 6.27
CA ASN A 218 -4.90 11.21 6.34
C ASN A 218 -6.27 10.51 6.51
N ALA A 219 -7.02 10.87 7.55
CA ALA A 219 -8.37 10.38 7.79
C ALA A 219 -9.48 11.35 7.33
N GLY A 220 -9.20 12.27 6.40
CA GLY A 220 -10.13 13.30 5.95
C GLY A 220 -10.03 13.65 4.47
N THR A 221 -11.11 14.19 3.91
CA THR A 221 -11.30 14.52 2.48
C THR A 221 -10.73 15.87 2.05
N THR A 222 -10.02 16.59 2.92
CA THR A 222 -9.49 17.93 2.61
C THR A 222 -8.05 18.07 3.09
N SER A 223 -7.11 17.90 2.15
CA SER A 223 -5.64 18.01 2.29
C SER A 223 -4.95 16.93 3.16
N PRO A 224 -3.83 16.32 2.72
CA PRO A 224 -2.98 15.53 3.60
C PRO A 224 -2.53 16.40 4.77
N THR A 225 -2.94 16.04 5.98
CA THR A 225 -2.40 16.59 7.22
C THR A 225 -1.69 15.46 7.95
N ALA A 226 -0.55 15.76 8.58
CA ALA A 226 0.16 14.79 9.42
C ALA A 226 -0.67 14.48 10.67
N ASN A 227 -1.66 13.60 10.55
CA ASN A 227 -2.63 13.34 11.62
C ASN A 227 -2.18 12.23 12.57
N SER A 228 -1.11 11.51 12.25
CA SER A 228 -0.61 10.44 13.11
C SER A 228 0.88 10.26 12.84
N VAL A 229 1.71 10.70 13.78
CA VAL A 229 3.07 10.17 13.89
C VAL A 229 2.88 8.70 14.23
N ILE A 230 3.02 7.79 13.26
CA ILE A 230 3.26 6.39 13.60
C ILE A 230 4.67 6.40 14.19
N SER A 231 4.78 6.60 15.50
CA SER A 231 6.01 6.35 16.24
C SER A 231 6.27 4.86 16.12
N ALA A 232 6.90 4.50 15.02
CA ALA A 232 7.50 3.21 14.90
C ALA A 232 8.66 3.19 15.89
N ASN A 233 8.57 2.32 16.90
CA ASN A 233 9.71 1.96 17.72
C ASN A 233 10.69 1.15 16.82
N SER A 234 11.31 1.82 15.86
CA SER A 234 12.25 1.35 14.84
C SER A 234 13.35 2.38 14.73
N PRO A 235 14.61 1.91 14.72
CA PRO A 235 15.62 2.32 15.70
C PRO A 235 15.58 3.84 15.93
N GLU A 236 15.00 4.25 17.07
CA GLU A 236 14.77 5.66 17.45
C GLU A 236 16.06 6.51 17.61
N GLN A 237 17.22 6.00 17.19
CA GLN A 237 18.51 6.63 17.40
C GLN A 237 19.26 7.01 16.12
N TYR A 238 18.91 6.48 14.94
CA TYR A 238 19.74 6.64 13.75
C TYR A 238 18.93 7.09 12.52
N GLY A 239 19.52 7.97 11.71
CA GLY A 239 18.86 8.52 10.53
C GLY A 239 18.62 7.45 9.45
N VAL A 240 17.43 7.48 8.85
CA VAL A 240 17.07 6.60 7.74
C VAL A 240 17.48 7.22 6.41
N THR A 241 18.24 6.46 5.63
CA THR A 241 18.86 6.89 4.37
C THR A 241 18.17 6.29 3.14
N ALA A 242 17.52 5.14 3.29
CA ALA A 242 16.85 4.46 2.19
C ALA A 242 15.53 3.82 2.64
N LEU A 243 14.52 3.91 1.77
CA LEU A 243 13.24 3.22 1.91
C LEU A 243 12.90 2.49 0.61
N THR A 244 12.29 1.33 0.73
CA THR A 244 11.66 0.63 -0.39
C THR A 244 10.50 -0.22 0.10
N ARG A 245 9.76 -0.85 -0.81
CA ARG A 245 8.67 -1.76 -0.48
C ARG A 245 8.55 -2.85 -1.51
N ASP A 246 8.30 -4.07 -1.02
CA ASP A 246 8.06 -5.23 -1.88
C ASP A 246 6.63 -5.26 -2.48
N PRO A 247 6.38 -6.15 -3.45
CA PRO A 247 5.05 -6.34 -4.03
C PRO A 247 3.97 -6.83 -3.04
N PHE A 248 4.34 -7.27 -1.83
CA PHE A 248 3.43 -7.77 -0.80
C PHE A 248 3.07 -6.71 0.25
N GLY A 249 3.56 -5.48 0.08
CA GLY A 249 3.28 -4.35 0.96
C GLY A 249 4.21 -4.22 2.16
N ILE A 250 5.27 -5.05 2.26
CA ILE A 250 6.27 -4.95 3.31
C ILE A 250 7.20 -3.78 3.00
N VAL A 251 7.34 -2.86 3.95
CA VAL A 251 8.24 -1.71 3.83
C VAL A 251 9.60 -2.09 4.43
N TYR A 252 10.67 -1.68 3.77
CA TYR A 252 12.03 -1.86 4.24
C TYR A 252 12.70 -0.50 4.44
N SER A 253 13.47 -0.38 5.51
CA SER A 253 14.27 0.80 5.81
C SER A 253 15.73 0.44 6.02
N GLY A 254 16.62 1.33 5.59
CA GLY A 254 18.06 1.25 5.81
C GLY A 254 18.54 2.50 6.54
N ASP A 255 19.47 2.35 7.49
CA ASP A 255 19.98 3.46 8.30
C ASP A 255 21.45 3.83 8.03
N ILE A 256 21.87 4.94 8.63
CA ILE A 256 23.24 5.46 8.56
C ILE A 256 24.31 4.53 9.16
N LEU A 257 23.93 3.48 9.90
CA LEU A 257 24.87 2.50 10.47
C LEU A 257 24.91 1.20 9.66
N GLY A 258 24.16 1.11 8.55
CA GLY A 258 24.11 -0.08 7.73
C GLY A 258 23.09 -1.13 8.20
N ASN A 259 22.23 -0.80 9.16
CA ASN A 259 21.17 -1.72 9.59
C ASN A 259 19.99 -1.64 8.61
N VAL A 260 19.32 -2.77 8.42
CA VAL A 260 18.11 -2.87 7.60
C VAL A 260 16.99 -3.47 8.43
N TYR A 261 15.80 -2.89 8.31
CA TYR A 261 14.60 -3.32 9.03
C TYR A 261 13.46 -3.59 8.04
N LYS A 262 12.60 -4.54 8.38
CA LYS A 262 11.33 -4.82 7.67
C LYS A 262 10.14 -4.42 8.53
N TYR A 263 9.08 -3.96 7.89
CA TYR A 263 7.82 -3.54 8.51
C TYR A 263 6.62 -4.09 7.75
N ASN A 264 5.72 -4.76 8.47
CA ASN A 264 4.54 -5.39 7.88
C ASN A 264 3.22 -4.71 8.24
N GLY A 265 3.23 -3.51 8.83
CA GLY A 265 2.01 -2.72 9.06
C GLY A 265 1.09 -3.20 10.19
N VAL A 266 1.30 -4.37 10.79
CA VAL A 266 0.34 -4.99 11.73
C VAL A 266 0.22 -4.22 13.05
N THR A 267 1.34 -3.75 13.59
CA THR A 267 1.37 -2.87 14.77
C THR A 267 2.40 -1.76 14.57
N SER A 268 2.31 -0.67 15.35
CA SER A 268 3.35 0.37 15.38
C SER A 268 4.73 -0.17 15.82
N SER A 269 4.80 -1.31 16.49
CA SER A 269 6.04 -1.96 16.93
C SER A 269 6.55 -3.07 15.99
N SER A 270 5.99 -3.22 14.80
CA SER A 270 6.25 -4.37 13.91
C SER A 270 7.52 -4.25 13.05
N TRP A 271 8.53 -3.48 13.48
CA TRP A 271 9.81 -3.44 12.79
C TRP A 271 10.72 -4.56 13.29
N THR A 272 11.27 -5.32 12.35
CA THR A 272 12.20 -6.42 12.65
C THR A 272 13.52 -6.17 11.94
N ALA A 273 14.62 -6.19 12.69
CA ALA A 273 15.96 -6.09 12.12
C ALA A 273 16.28 -7.33 11.27
N ILE A 274 16.96 -7.12 10.14
CA ILE A 274 17.48 -8.18 9.29
C ILE A 274 18.94 -8.42 9.67
N SER A 275 19.22 -9.61 10.19
CA SER A 275 20.58 -10.01 10.59
C SER A 275 21.37 -10.61 9.42
N GLY A 276 22.70 -10.53 9.48
CA GLY A 276 23.59 -11.22 8.54
C GLY A 276 23.92 -10.45 7.26
N LEU A 277 23.45 -9.19 7.15
CA LEU A 277 23.95 -8.27 6.14
C LEU A 277 25.42 -7.93 6.41
N PRO A 278 26.25 -7.73 5.36
CA PRO A 278 27.64 -7.34 5.52
C PRO A 278 27.76 -6.07 6.36
N SER A 279 28.15 -6.25 7.62
CA SER A 279 28.49 -5.16 8.54
C SER A 279 29.93 -4.73 8.27
N ALA A 280 30.20 -4.21 7.07
CA ALA A 280 31.48 -3.53 6.87
C ALA A 280 31.46 -2.22 7.65
N GLY A 281 31.79 -2.29 8.94
CA GLY A 281 32.21 -1.17 9.78
C GLY A 281 31.22 0.00 9.87
N GLN A 282 29.92 -0.25 10.05
CA GLN A 282 28.91 0.82 10.15
C GLN A 282 28.81 1.70 8.88
N SER A 283 28.96 1.11 7.69
CA SER A 283 28.76 1.84 6.44
C SER A 283 27.26 2.09 6.19
N PRO A 284 26.81 3.34 5.96
CA PRO A 284 25.40 3.66 5.71
C PRO A 284 24.79 2.79 4.61
N VAL A 285 23.52 2.41 4.77
CA VAL A 285 22.75 1.88 3.65
C VAL A 285 22.57 3.01 2.64
N ALA A 286 22.99 2.78 1.40
CA ALA A 286 22.96 3.79 0.36
C ALA A 286 21.65 3.74 -0.43
N ALA A 287 21.21 2.53 -0.80
CA ALA A 287 19.98 2.32 -1.54
C ALA A 287 19.39 0.91 -1.31
N LEU A 288 18.09 0.80 -1.51
CA LEU A 288 17.32 -0.44 -1.41
C LEU A 288 16.43 -0.60 -2.64
N ALA A 289 16.23 -1.84 -3.08
CA ALA A 289 15.26 -2.19 -4.13
C ALA A 289 14.65 -3.56 -3.87
N THR A 290 13.50 -3.85 -4.48
CA THR A 290 12.86 -5.17 -4.41
C THR A 290 12.47 -5.66 -5.79
N ASP A 291 12.45 -6.98 -5.99
CA ASP A 291 11.92 -7.59 -7.21
C ASP A 291 10.46 -8.09 -7.05
N SER A 292 9.91 -8.63 -8.14
CA SER A 292 8.57 -9.23 -8.17
C SER A 292 8.41 -10.47 -7.29
N SER A 293 9.51 -11.07 -6.85
CA SER A 293 9.53 -12.24 -5.95
C SER A 293 9.69 -11.83 -4.48
N ALA A 294 9.65 -10.53 -4.19
CA ALA A 294 9.91 -9.93 -2.87
C ALA A 294 11.30 -10.23 -2.29
N ASN A 295 12.30 -10.47 -3.16
CA ASN A 295 13.68 -10.36 -2.72
C ASN A 295 14.00 -8.89 -2.49
N LEU A 296 14.61 -8.57 -1.36
CA LEU A 296 15.18 -7.25 -1.08
C LEU A 296 16.64 -7.25 -1.52
N TYR A 297 17.06 -6.14 -2.13
CA TYR A 297 18.43 -5.86 -2.49
C TYR A 297 18.92 -4.65 -1.71
N VAL A 298 20.15 -4.76 -1.20
CA VAL A 298 20.76 -3.77 -0.33
C VAL A 298 22.14 -3.43 -0.88
N VAL A 299 22.45 -2.14 -1.00
CA VAL A 299 23.82 -1.65 -1.19
C VAL A 299 24.19 -0.65 -0.10
N ASN A 300 25.40 -0.77 0.44
CA ASN A 300 25.96 0.19 1.39
C ASN A 300 26.95 1.15 0.72
N ASN A 301 27.38 2.19 1.43
CA ASN A 301 28.33 3.18 0.90
C ASN A 301 29.70 2.58 0.53
N ALA A 302 30.04 1.38 1.01
CA ALA A 302 31.23 0.64 0.60
C ALA A 302 31.04 -0.16 -0.72
N GLY A 303 29.88 -0.06 -1.38
CA GLY A 303 29.58 -0.72 -2.64
C GLY A 303 29.25 -2.20 -2.51
N GLN A 304 29.08 -2.73 -1.29
CA GLN A 304 28.75 -4.13 -1.08
C GLN A 304 27.27 -4.36 -1.35
N VAL A 305 26.97 -5.35 -2.20
CA VAL A 305 25.60 -5.65 -2.61
C VAL A 305 25.17 -6.98 -2.01
N SER A 306 23.98 -7.03 -1.44
CA SER A 306 23.39 -8.23 -0.86
C SER A 306 21.95 -8.42 -1.31
N GLN A 307 21.55 -9.69 -1.43
CA GLN A 307 20.15 -10.09 -1.54
C GLN A 307 19.67 -10.59 -0.17
N VAL A 308 18.47 -10.22 0.21
CA VAL A 308 17.71 -10.81 1.30
C VAL A 308 16.45 -11.44 0.72
N THR A 309 16.31 -12.74 0.85
CA THR A 309 15.14 -13.48 0.37
C THR A 309 13.93 -13.28 1.31
N PRO A 310 12.70 -13.62 0.88
CA PRO A 310 11.51 -13.54 1.74
C PRO A 310 11.62 -14.31 3.06
N ASN A 311 12.38 -15.41 3.09
CA ASN A 311 12.67 -16.18 4.31
C ASN A 311 13.86 -15.63 5.12
N LEU A 312 14.32 -14.41 4.81
CA LEU A 312 15.40 -13.67 5.47
C LEU A 312 16.79 -14.30 5.33
N ALA A 313 17.02 -15.15 4.34
CA ALA A 313 18.37 -15.60 4.02
C ALA A 313 19.12 -14.46 3.31
N VAL A 314 20.34 -14.19 3.78
CA VAL A 314 21.19 -13.14 3.22
C VAL A 314 22.26 -13.77 2.33
N ASN A 315 22.31 -13.34 1.07
CA ASN A 315 23.28 -13.78 0.09
C ASN A 315 24.13 -12.59 -0.37
N SER A 316 25.46 -12.73 -0.32
CA SER A 316 26.36 -11.74 -0.92
C SER A 316 26.27 -11.81 -2.45
N MET A 317 26.13 -10.65 -3.08
CA MET A 317 26.13 -10.48 -4.55
C MET A 317 27.47 -9.96 -5.09
N GLY A 318 28.40 -9.63 -4.20
CA GLY A 318 29.70 -9.05 -4.53
C GLY A 318 29.79 -7.57 -4.16
N THR A 319 30.65 -6.85 -4.87
CA THR A 319 30.95 -5.44 -4.60
C THR A 319 31.07 -4.69 -5.92
N ILE A 320 30.43 -3.54 -6.01
CA ILE A 320 30.61 -2.61 -7.12
C ILE A 320 31.74 -1.62 -6.81
N PRO A 321 32.48 -1.12 -7.81
CA PRO A 321 33.48 -0.09 -7.61
C PRO A 321 32.85 1.20 -7.09
N VAL A 322 33.38 1.74 -5.99
CA VAL A 322 32.95 3.02 -5.40
C VAL A 322 34.17 3.80 -4.92
N THR A 323 33.99 5.10 -4.69
CA THR A 323 34.97 5.95 -4.00
C THR A 323 34.29 6.65 -2.83
N ILE A 324 35.05 7.13 -1.85
CA ILE A 324 34.49 7.84 -0.69
C ILE A 324 33.66 9.05 -1.15
N ASP A 325 34.10 9.74 -2.20
CA ASP A 325 33.43 10.92 -2.75
C ASP A 325 32.25 10.57 -3.67
N ASN A 326 32.16 9.32 -4.13
CA ASN A 326 31.10 8.84 -5.00
C ASN A 326 30.56 7.50 -4.49
N PRO A 327 29.84 7.51 -3.35
CA PRO A 327 29.13 6.34 -2.88
C PRO A 327 27.99 5.99 -3.85
N PRO A 328 27.37 4.81 -3.69
CA PRO A 328 26.17 4.49 -4.43
C PRO A 328 25.05 5.47 -4.13
N THR A 329 24.24 5.82 -5.13
CA THR A 329 23.18 6.84 -4.99
C THR A 329 21.78 6.27 -5.21
N SER A 330 21.66 5.22 -6.01
CA SER A 330 20.36 4.63 -6.35
C SER A 330 20.52 3.17 -6.73
N MET A 331 19.45 2.41 -6.52
CA MET A 331 19.36 1.00 -6.88
C MET A 331 17.97 0.72 -7.47
N GLN A 332 17.91 -0.04 -8.56
CA GLN A 332 16.66 -0.43 -9.21
C GLN A 332 16.75 -1.84 -9.79
N VAL A 333 15.67 -2.61 -9.68
CA VAL A 333 15.55 -3.87 -10.43
C VAL A 333 15.11 -3.52 -11.85
N PHE A 334 15.83 -4.03 -12.85
CA PHE A 334 15.58 -3.78 -14.26
C PHE A 334 15.39 -5.10 -15.01
N SER A 335 14.38 -5.12 -15.90
CA SER A 335 14.01 -6.27 -16.74
C SER A 335 13.81 -7.62 -16.02
N GLY A 336 13.63 -7.61 -14.69
CA GLY A 336 13.48 -8.81 -13.85
C GLY A 336 14.71 -9.71 -13.74
N SER A 337 15.82 -9.36 -14.40
CA SER A 337 17.02 -10.20 -14.51
C SER A 337 18.31 -9.47 -14.12
N SER A 338 18.25 -8.15 -13.97
CA SER A 338 19.39 -7.31 -13.61
C SER A 338 19.02 -6.39 -12.45
N LEU A 339 19.94 -6.23 -11.52
CA LEU A 339 19.90 -5.17 -10.51
C LEU A 339 20.88 -4.09 -10.92
N LEU A 340 20.40 -2.87 -11.09
CA LEU A 340 21.21 -1.73 -11.47
C LEU A 340 21.53 -0.89 -10.23
N VAL A 341 22.79 -0.49 -10.09
CA VAL A 341 23.28 0.34 -8.99
C VAL A 341 24.08 1.52 -9.57
N SER A 342 23.73 2.75 -9.24
CA SER A 342 24.51 3.93 -9.64
C SER A 342 25.54 4.29 -8.59
N ALA A 343 26.75 4.65 -9.02
CA ALA A 343 27.77 5.27 -8.18
C ALA A 343 28.62 6.23 -9.02
N GLY A 344 28.73 7.48 -8.58
CA GLY A 344 29.37 8.55 -9.37
C GLY A 344 28.70 8.69 -10.74
N SER A 345 29.49 8.65 -11.80
CA SER A 345 28.98 8.74 -13.19
C SER A 345 28.64 7.40 -13.84
N ASN A 346 28.61 6.30 -13.09
CA ASN A 346 28.47 4.95 -13.65
C ASN A 346 27.23 4.23 -13.12
N VAL A 347 26.57 3.48 -14.00
CA VAL A 347 25.61 2.44 -13.63
C VAL A 347 26.32 1.09 -13.71
N TYR A 348 26.27 0.31 -12.63
CA TYR A 348 26.75 -1.06 -12.56
C TYR A 348 25.56 -2.03 -12.58
N ALA A 349 25.77 -3.23 -13.12
CA ALA A 349 24.75 -4.27 -13.16
C ALA A 349 25.18 -5.49 -12.34
N CYS A 350 24.23 -6.04 -11.58
CA CYS A 350 24.34 -7.33 -10.93
C CYS A 350 23.35 -8.32 -11.53
N ASN A 351 23.81 -9.53 -11.81
CA ASN A 351 22.99 -10.60 -12.38
C ASN A 351 22.06 -11.20 -11.31
N LEU A 352 20.76 -11.25 -11.60
CA LEU A 352 19.74 -11.83 -10.72
C LEU A 352 19.35 -13.27 -11.04
N ALA A 353 19.77 -13.80 -12.20
CA ALA A 353 19.46 -15.18 -12.59
C ALA A 353 20.24 -16.22 -11.78
N SER A 354 21.43 -15.86 -11.29
CA SER A 354 22.23 -16.69 -10.38
C SER A 354 22.93 -15.80 -9.36
N ILE A 355 22.57 -15.99 -8.09
CA ILE A 355 23.06 -15.18 -6.97
C ILE A 355 24.35 -15.81 -6.43
N SER A 356 25.43 -15.04 -6.44
CA SER A 356 26.74 -15.42 -5.94
C SER A 356 27.57 -14.16 -5.61
N ALA A 357 28.71 -14.33 -4.92
CA ALA A 357 29.62 -13.22 -4.63
C ALA A 357 30.23 -12.52 -5.87
N ASN A 358 29.99 -13.04 -7.08
CA ASN A 358 30.42 -12.45 -8.35
C ASN A 358 29.25 -11.98 -9.21
N SER A 359 28.04 -11.88 -8.65
CA SER A 359 26.86 -11.43 -9.41
C SER A 359 27.00 -9.99 -9.89
N CYS A 360 27.65 -9.12 -9.13
CA CYS A 360 27.92 -7.74 -9.52
C CYS A 360 29.18 -7.60 -10.36
N GLY A 361 29.04 -6.96 -11.53
CA GLY A 361 30.16 -6.63 -12.41
C GLY A 361 30.94 -5.40 -11.94
N SER A 362 32.27 -5.41 -12.12
CA SER A 362 33.13 -4.25 -11.90
C SER A 362 33.21 -3.30 -13.10
N THR A 363 32.79 -3.76 -14.28
CA THR A 363 32.65 -2.93 -15.48
C THR A 363 31.31 -2.18 -15.46
N PRO A 364 31.31 -0.86 -15.73
CA PRO A 364 30.07 -0.11 -15.89
C PRO A 364 29.17 -0.74 -16.97
N TYR A 365 27.91 -0.94 -16.63
CA TYR A 365 26.85 -1.28 -17.58
C TYR A 365 26.60 -0.13 -18.56
N ALA A 366 26.49 1.08 -18.02
CA ALA A 366 26.35 2.30 -18.81
C ALA A 366 26.95 3.49 -18.04
N PRO A 367 27.96 4.19 -18.59
CA PRO A 367 28.42 5.46 -18.04
C PRO A 367 27.42 6.57 -18.41
N ALA A 368 27.17 7.51 -17.50
CA ALA A 368 26.36 8.68 -17.77
C ALA A 368 26.99 9.57 -18.86
N PRO A 369 26.19 10.30 -19.64
CA PRO A 369 26.68 11.27 -20.62
C PRO A 369 27.66 12.26 -19.98
N ASN A 370 28.70 12.63 -20.72
CA ASN A 370 29.73 13.60 -20.31
C ASN A 370 30.43 13.32 -18.97
N GLY A 371 30.30 12.11 -18.41
CA GLY A 371 30.83 11.79 -17.09
C GLY A 371 30.10 12.48 -15.94
N GLU A 372 28.85 12.88 -16.13
CA GLU A 372 28.03 13.53 -15.11
C GLU A 372 27.71 12.58 -13.95
N SER A 373 27.73 13.10 -12.71
CA SER A 373 27.35 12.32 -11.53
C SER A 373 25.87 12.00 -11.55
N ILE A 374 25.52 10.76 -11.22
CA ILE A 374 24.15 10.25 -11.16
C ILE A 374 23.61 10.43 -9.74
N ASN A 375 22.56 11.21 -9.59
CA ASN A 375 21.90 11.47 -8.31
C ASN A 375 20.79 10.46 -8.01
N GLN A 376 20.01 10.06 -9.03
CA GLN A 376 18.94 9.07 -8.87
C GLN A 376 18.73 8.26 -10.16
N MET A 377 18.25 7.02 -10.02
CA MET A 377 17.75 6.21 -11.12
C MET A 377 16.30 5.78 -10.92
N VAL A 378 15.56 5.71 -12.02
CA VAL A 378 14.22 5.10 -12.11
C VAL A 378 14.26 4.07 -13.22
N ALA A 379 13.87 2.83 -12.91
CA ALA A 379 13.85 1.75 -13.89
C ALA A 379 12.44 1.15 -13.94
N THR A 380 11.68 1.50 -14.97
CA THR A 380 10.38 0.89 -15.27
C THR A 380 10.54 -0.02 -16.49
N ASN A 381 10.13 0.44 -17.67
CA ASN A 381 10.38 -0.24 -18.95
C ASN A 381 11.71 0.21 -19.59
N THR A 382 12.23 1.34 -19.12
CA THR A 382 13.48 1.95 -19.58
C THR A 382 14.25 2.39 -18.35
N LEU A 383 15.57 2.42 -18.46
CA LEU A 383 16.42 3.00 -17.43
C LEU A 383 16.47 4.52 -17.63
N THR A 384 16.13 5.26 -16.59
CA THR A 384 16.19 6.72 -16.56
C THR A 384 17.11 7.16 -15.42
N ILE A 385 17.93 8.18 -15.67
CA ILE A 385 18.84 8.76 -14.68
C ILE A 385 18.60 10.26 -14.55
N ALA A 386 18.65 10.75 -13.32
CA ALA A 386 18.83 12.15 -13.00
C ALA A 386 20.31 12.39 -12.67
N THR A 387 20.90 13.41 -13.29
CA THR A 387 22.32 13.77 -13.11
C THR A 387 22.45 15.19 -12.58
N SER A 388 23.70 15.58 -12.32
CA SER A 388 24.05 16.95 -11.95
C SER A 388 23.83 18.00 -13.05
N GLN A 389 23.43 17.61 -14.26
CA GLN A 389 23.17 18.56 -15.36
C GLN A 389 21.89 18.28 -16.17
N ASN A 390 21.35 17.05 -16.17
CA ASN A 390 20.18 16.73 -16.98
C ASN A 390 19.51 15.39 -16.57
N ALA A 391 18.39 15.07 -17.22
CA ALA A 391 17.73 13.77 -17.10
C ALA A 391 17.81 13.01 -18.42
N TYR A 392 18.26 11.76 -18.37
CA TYR A 392 18.47 10.92 -19.55
C TYR A 392 17.73 9.59 -19.44
N GLN A 393 17.23 9.11 -20.57
CA GLN A 393 16.68 7.79 -20.75
C GLN A 393 17.64 6.94 -21.59
N TYR A 394 17.82 5.68 -21.21
CA TYR A 394 18.65 4.71 -21.92
C TYR A 394 17.79 3.84 -22.81
N SER A 395 18.12 3.79 -24.11
CA SER A 395 17.38 3.02 -25.12
C SER A 395 18.15 1.79 -25.65
N GLY A 396 19.10 1.25 -24.87
CA GLY A 396 19.92 0.09 -25.25
C GLY A 396 21.01 0.40 -26.27
N GLY A 397 20.88 1.48 -27.05
CA GLY A 397 21.90 2.01 -27.97
C GLY A 397 22.61 3.29 -27.50
N GLY A 398 22.17 3.88 -26.39
CA GLY A 398 22.76 5.10 -25.82
C GLY A 398 21.78 5.87 -24.94
N TRP A 399 22.27 6.98 -24.39
CA TRP A 399 21.49 7.92 -23.58
C TRP A 399 20.89 9.03 -24.44
N THR A 400 19.61 9.29 -24.23
CA THR A 400 18.90 10.42 -24.85
C THR A 400 18.27 11.27 -23.75
N PRO A 401 18.38 12.62 -23.80
CA PRO A 401 17.63 13.47 -22.88
C PRO A 401 16.14 13.17 -22.95
N ILE A 402 15.46 13.10 -21.80
CA ILE A 402 14.00 12.85 -21.76
C ILE A 402 13.26 13.99 -22.45
N ALA A 403 13.66 15.24 -22.12
CA ALA A 403 13.10 16.46 -22.64
C ALA A 403 14.05 17.63 -22.43
N SER A 404 13.79 18.74 -23.13
CA SER A 404 14.48 20.02 -22.88
C SER A 404 13.93 20.72 -21.62
N GLY A 405 14.63 21.76 -21.13
CA GLY A 405 14.14 22.61 -20.02
C GLY A 405 14.84 22.39 -18.68
N LEU A 406 15.61 21.31 -18.52
CA LEU A 406 16.40 21.05 -17.29
C LEU A 406 17.91 21.18 -17.48
N ILE A 407 18.40 21.43 -18.70
CA ILE A 407 19.83 21.46 -19.03
C ILE A 407 20.57 22.44 -18.11
N GLY A 408 21.66 21.95 -17.50
CA GLY A 408 22.53 22.72 -16.62
C GLY A 408 22.03 22.83 -15.17
N ASN A 409 20.97 22.12 -14.80
CA ASN A 409 20.50 22.06 -13.42
C ASN A 409 20.92 20.75 -12.76
N ASP A 410 21.23 20.84 -11.46
CA ASP A 410 21.55 19.69 -10.62
C ASP A 410 20.25 19.00 -10.16
N ILE A 411 19.86 17.95 -10.88
CA ILE A 411 18.60 17.23 -10.64
C ILE A 411 18.84 16.21 -9.54
N GLN A 412 18.36 16.52 -8.34
CA GLN A 412 18.48 15.66 -7.17
C GLN A 412 17.58 14.43 -7.25
N SER A 413 16.38 14.60 -7.82
CA SER A 413 15.39 13.53 -7.86
C SER A 413 14.55 13.56 -9.12
N ILE A 414 14.14 12.37 -9.58
CA ILE A 414 13.21 12.19 -10.69
C ILE A 414 12.16 11.14 -10.34
N ALA A 415 10.91 11.42 -10.69
CA ALA A 415 9.79 10.50 -10.53
C ALA A 415 8.97 10.41 -11.81
N GLN A 416 8.48 9.21 -12.10
CA GLN A 416 7.58 8.95 -13.21
C GLN A 416 6.17 8.67 -12.68
N PHE A 417 5.17 9.24 -13.33
CA PHE A 417 3.78 8.86 -13.17
C PHE A 417 3.19 8.44 -14.52
N ILE A 418 2.44 7.34 -14.54
CA ILE A 418 1.69 6.89 -15.71
C ILE A 418 0.22 6.85 -15.34
N ASN A 419 -0.60 7.64 -16.03
CA ASN A 419 -2.04 7.64 -15.83
C ASN A 419 -2.64 6.38 -16.47
N GLY A 420 -3.10 5.43 -15.67
CA GLY A 420 -3.66 4.17 -16.16
C GLY A 420 -4.93 4.31 -17.00
N SER A 421 -5.66 5.43 -16.90
CA SER A 421 -6.88 5.67 -17.68
C SER A 421 -6.62 6.28 -19.06
N THR A 422 -5.59 7.13 -19.18
CA THR A 422 -5.26 7.86 -20.41
C THR A 422 -3.99 7.38 -21.10
N GLY A 423 -3.15 6.60 -20.40
CA GLY A 423 -1.82 6.19 -20.83
C GLY A 423 -0.77 7.31 -20.78
N LEU A 424 -1.14 8.52 -20.34
CA LEU A 424 -0.23 9.67 -20.31
C LEU A 424 0.89 9.46 -19.29
N THR A 425 2.12 9.67 -19.74
CA THR A 425 3.31 9.66 -18.87
C THR A 425 3.69 11.10 -18.50
N THR A 426 3.89 11.33 -17.21
CA THR A 426 4.38 12.59 -16.67
C THR A 426 5.66 12.33 -15.88
N TRP A 427 6.68 13.14 -16.12
CA TRP A 427 7.92 13.17 -15.37
C TRP A 427 7.93 14.37 -14.43
N TYR A 428 8.47 14.17 -13.23
CA TYR A 428 8.69 15.21 -12.25
C TYR A 428 10.17 15.23 -11.88
N ALA A 429 10.80 16.39 -11.95
CA ALA A 429 12.20 16.60 -11.62
C ALA A 429 12.31 17.55 -10.43
N GLY A 430 13.10 17.14 -9.44
CA GLY A 430 13.45 17.91 -8.26
C GLY A 430 14.87 18.48 -8.37
N ILE A 431 14.99 19.79 -8.25
CA ILE A 431 16.24 20.55 -8.34
C ILE A 431 16.40 21.35 -7.04
N THR A 432 17.62 21.38 -6.51
CA THR A 432 17.95 22.22 -5.35
C THR A 432 18.14 23.67 -5.78
N GLN A 433 17.30 24.57 -5.26
CA GLN A 433 17.27 26.01 -5.55
C GLN A 433 17.29 26.83 -4.25
N THR A 434 18.24 26.54 -3.34
CA THR A 434 18.28 27.13 -1.97
C THR A 434 18.43 28.64 -1.92
N GLU A 435 19.02 29.27 -2.95
CA GLU A 435 19.26 30.72 -3.01
C GLU A 435 18.54 31.40 -4.19
N SER A 436 17.64 30.69 -4.87
CA SER A 436 17.02 31.12 -6.12
C SER A 436 15.51 31.32 -5.95
N THR A 437 14.96 32.24 -6.73
CA THR A 437 13.50 32.40 -6.88
C THR A 437 12.90 31.46 -7.91
N ASN A 438 13.73 30.62 -8.55
CA ASN A 438 13.27 29.62 -9.51
C ASN A 438 12.61 28.45 -8.79
N SER A 439 11.71 27.77 -9.49
CA SER A 439 11.07 26.56 -8.96
C SER A 439 12.11 25.49 -8.70
N SER A 440 11.95 24.78 -7.58
CA SER A 440 12.67 23.55 -7.29
C SER A 440 12.04 22.34 -7.96
N ILE A 441 10.79 22.44 -8.43
CA ILE A 441 10.06 21.31 -9.01
C ILE A 441 9.64 21.66 -10.42
N TYR A 442 9.97 20.76 -11.34
CA TYR A 442 9.60 20.85 -12.75
C TYR A 442 8.82 19.61 -13.14
N SER A 443 7.88 19.77 -14.06
CA SER A 443 7.13 18.67 -14.64
C SER A 443 7.15 18.71 -16.15
N GLU A 444 7.06 17.53 -16.75
CA GLU A 444 6.98 17.32 -18.18
C GLU A 444 5.90 16.27 -18.44
N THR A 445 5.03 16.52 -19.43
CA THR A 445 3.99 15.56 -19.82
C THR A 445 4.04 15.30 -21.32
N ASN A 446 4.16 14.01 -21.67
CA ASN A 446 4.06 13.50 -23.04
C ASN A 446 5.11 14.04 -24.04
N GLY A 447 6.37 14.13 -23.63
CA GLY A 447 7.50 14.61 -24.44
C GLY A 447 7.59 16.14 -24.58
N ALA A 448 6.90 16.91 -23.74
CA ALA A 448 6.98 18.37 -23.71
C ALA A 448 8.33 18.84 -23.13
N ALA A 449 8.57 20.16 -23.10
CA ALA A 449 9.69 20.70 -22.31
C ALA A 449 9.32 20.70 -20.82
N PHE A 450 10.29 20.43 -19.95
CA PHE A 450 10.12 20.62 -18.52
C PHE A 450 9.82 22.09 -18.21
N ALA A 451 8.75 22.30 -17.44
CA ALA A 451 8.33 23.62 -16.97
C ALA A 451 8.15 23.59 -15.45
N PRO A 452 8.28 24.74 -14.76
CA PRO A 452 7.98 24.84 -13.33
C PRO A 452 6.62 24.23 -13.00
N LEU A 453 6.57 23.35 -11.99
CA LEU A 453 5.31 22.81 -11.49
C LEU A 453 4.59 23.89 -10.68
N LEU A 454 3.51 24.39 -11.24
CA LEU A 454 2.64 25.39 -10.62
C LEU A 454 1.50 24.70 -9.85
N SER A 455 1.19 25.23 -8.66
CA SER A 455 -0.02 24.89 -7.92
C SER A 455 -1.26 25.55 -8.54
N SER A 456 -2.45 25.24 -8.01
CA SER A 456 -3.70 25.88 -8.46
C SER A 456 -3.76 27.41 -8.26
N SER A 457 -2.94 27.95 -7.35
CA SER A 457 -2.74 29.38 -7.09
C SER A 457 -1.59 29.98 -7.88
N ASN A 458 -1.02 29.23 -8.84
CA ASN A 458 0.15 29.59 -9.63
C ASN A 458 1.42 29.80 -8.79
N ALA A 459 1.52 29.17 -7.61
CA ALA A 459 2.72 29.20 -6.80
C ALA A 459 3.69 28.07 -7.17
N ILE A 460 4.96 28.31 -6.94
CA ILE A 460 6.04 27.32 -7.03
C ILE A 460 6.47 26.90 -5.62
N VAL A 461 7.21 25.80 -5.55
CA VAL A 461 8.03 25.47 -4.37
C VAL A 461 9.48 25.77 -4.70
N THR A 462 10.18 26.41 -3.77
CA THR A 462 11.63 26.65 -3.80
C THR A 462 12.30 26.00 -2.58
N GLY A 463 13.63 25.85 -2.61
CA GLY A 463 14.41 25.23 -1.52
C GLY A 463 15.29 24.07 -1.99
N GLY A 464 15.92 23.38 -1.04
CA GLY A 464 16.73 22.19 -1.32
C GLY A 464 15.85 20.95 -1.42
N VAL A 465 15.92 20.23 -2.54
CA VAL A 465 15.11 19.02 -2.76
C VAL A 465 15.94 17.79 -2.47
N SER A 466 15.39 16.86 -1.71
CA SER A 466 15.98 15.55 -1.48
C SER A 466 15.30 14.48 -2.31
N GLN A 467 13.97 14.45 -2.34
CA GLN A 467 13.23 13.50 -3.15
C GLN A 467 11.88 14.04 -3.64
N VAL A 468 11.47 13.58 -4.82
CA VAL A 468 10.13 13.72 -5.34
C VAL A 468 9.50 12.34 -5.47
N VAL A 469 8.30 12.17 -4.93
CA VAL A 469 7.50 10.95 -5.09
C VAL A 469 6.11 11.34 -5.58
N THR A 470 5.56 10.51 -6.47
CA THR A 470 4.18 10.68 -6.93
C THR A 470 3.28 9.63 -6.30
N ASP A 471 2.07 10.05 -5.97
CA ASP A 471 0.97 9.16 -5.64
C ASP A 471 -0.11 9.34 -6.70
N ALA A 472 -0.52 8.24 -7.32
CA ALA A 472 -1.37 8.20 -8.49
C ALA A 472 -2.72 8.89 -8.33
N ALA A 473 -3.14 9.12 -7.09
CA ALA A 473 -4.43 9.70 -6.80
C ALA A 473 -4.40 10.91 -5.85
N GLN A 474 -3.25 11.30 -5.28
CA GLN A 474 -3.15 12.54 -4.47
C GLN A 474 -2.37 13.62 -5.15
N GLY A 475 -1.17 13.35 -5.65
CA GLY A 475 -0.30 14.48 -5.93
C GLY A 475 1.17 14.15 -6.02
N VAL A 476 1.93 15.24 -6.01
CA VAL A 476 3.38 15.25 -5.95
C VAL A 476 3.78 15.60 -4.52
N PHE A 477 4.56 14.72 -3.90
CA PHE A 477 5.19 14.95 -2.61
C PHE A 477 6.65 15.30 -2.82
N VAL A 478 7.10 16.33 -2.11
CA VAL A 478 8.44 16.90 -2.24
C VAL A 478 9.05 16.96 -0.86
N SER A 479 10.10 16.18 -0.63
CA SER A 479 10.91 16.26 0.57
C SER A 479 12.16 17.08 0.34
N GLY A 480 12.65 17.71 1.40
CA GLY A 480 13.84 18.53 1.30
C GLY A 480 14.19 19.32 2.54
N VAL A 481 14.95 20.39 2.34
CA VAL A 481 15.40 21.34 3.37
C VAL A 481 14.93 22.74 2.97
N ALA A 482 14.33 23.43 3.94
CA ALA A 482 13.89 24.81 3.79
C ALA A 482 12.93 25.03 2.60
N LEU A 483 12.01 24.09 2.36
CA LEU A 483 11.01 24.22 1.31
C LEU A 483 10.11 25.43 1.61
N SER A 484 9.89 26.27 0.60
CA SER A 484 9.12 27.50 0.71
C SER A 484 8.17 27.65 -0.49
N SER A 485 7.01 28.24 -0.26
CA SER A 485 6.04 28.60 -1.31
C SER A 485 5.23 29.81 -0.85
N SER A 486 4.61 30.55 -1.77
CA SER A 486 3.64 31.59 -1.41
C SER A 486 2.32 31.02 -0.90
N ASP A 487 2.08 29.72 -1.07
CA ASP A 487 0.84 29.04 -0.63
C ASP A 487 0.84 28.67 0.86
N PHE A 488 2.00 28.65 1.51
CA PHE A 488 2.11 28.37 2.94
C PHE A 488 3.14 29.28 3.60
N SER A 489 2.97 29.53 4.91
CA SER A 489 3.91 30.37 5.66
C SER A 489 5.05 29.56 6.27
N GLY A 490 6.27 30.10 6.20
CA GLY A 490 7.44 29.50 6.83
C GLY A 490 8.14 28.45 5.96
N GLN A 491 9.11 27.75 6.55
CA GLN A 491 9.86 26.69 5.90
C GLN A 491 9.33 25.31 6.29
N ALA A 492 9.36 24.37 5.36
CA ALA A 492 8.95 22.99 5.56
C ALA A 492 10.03 22.00 5.13
N TYR A 493 9.95 20.76 5.64
CA TYR A 493 10.77 19.63 5.20
C TYR A 493 10.04 18.70 4.22
N LEU A 494 8.72 18.90 4.10
CA LEU A 494 7.85 18.15 3.22
C LEU A 494 6.72 19.06 2.75
N ALA A 495 6.48 19.10 1.45
CA ALA A 495 5.38 19.82 0.83
C ALA A 495 4.64 18.91 -0.15
N TYR A 496 3.38 19.23 -0.39
CA TYR A 496 2.48 18.46 -1.23
C TYR A 496 1.64 19.38 -2.12
N THR A 497 1.37 18.95 -3.35
CA THR A 497 0.31 19.52 -4.18
C THR A 497 -0.38 18.42 -4.99
N ALA A 498 -1.70 18.52 -5.15
CA ALA A 498 -2.37 17.81 -6.24
C ALA A 498 -2.00 18.49 -7.56
N SER A 499 -1.61 17.69 -8.55
CA SER A 499 -1.21 18.17 -9.89
C SER A 499 -2.33 17.92 -10.89
N ASN A 500 -2.59 18.91 -11.77
CA ASN A 500 -3.61 18.82 -12.82
C ASN A 500 -3.40 17.63 -13.78
N TYR A 501 -2.18 17.08 -13.85
CA TYR A 501 -1.81 15.98 -14.74
C TYR A 501 -2.15 14.59 -14.18
N LEU A 502 -2.55 14.50 -12.90
CA LEU A 502 -2.83 13.23 -12.21
C LEU A 502 -4.30 12.79 -12.31
N GLY A 503 -5.18 13.59 -12.92
CA GLY A 503 -6.48 13.15 -13.47
C GLY A 503 -7.58 12.71 -12.48
N VAL A 504 -7.31 12.65 -11.17
CA VAL A 504 -8.31 12.19 -10.17
C VAL A 504 -8.80 13.32 -9.27
N ILE A 505 -7.97 14.32 -8.98
CA ILE A 505 -8.28 15.45 -8.09
C ILE A 505 -7.87 16.76 -8.79
N PRO A 506 -8.66 17.86 -8.69
CA PRO A 506 -8.23 19.17 -9.16
C PRO A 506 -6.89 19.58 -8.54
N ALA A 507 -6.07 20.36 -9.24
CA ALA A 507 -4.88 20.91 -8.60
C ALA A 507 -5.25 21.67 -7.33
N THR A 508 -4.39 21.58 -6.33
CA THR A 508 -4.51 22.29 -5.06
C THR A 508 -3.41 23.34 -4.95
N PRO A 509 -3.49 24.28 -3.99
CA PRO A 509 -2.31 25.01 -3.53
C PRO A 509 -1.27 24.04 -2.96
N TRP A 510 -0.01 24.47 -2.90
CA TRP A 510 1.00 23.77 -2.12
C TRP A 510 0.66 23.80 -0.63
N VAL A 511 0.83 22.66 0.02
CA VAL A 511 0.59 22.52 1.46
C VAL A 511 1.86 21.99 2.12
N ALA A 512 2.34 22.74 3.13
CA ALA A 512 3.41 22.27 3.99
C ALA A 512 2.88 21.19 4.94
N ILE A 513 3.60 20.07 5.04
CA ILE A 513 3.27 19.01 5.99
C ILE A 513 4.09 19.24 7.26
N SER A 514 3.39 19.68 8.31
CA SER A 514 3.97 19.98 9.63
C SER A 514 4.18 18.71 10.48
N GLY A 515 4.87 18.84 11.62
CA GLY A 515 5.06 17.75 12.60
C GLY A 515 6.31 16.90 12.38
N ILE A 516 7.11 17.23 11.37
CA ILE A 516 8.43 16.64 11.12
C ILE A 516 9.46 17.52 11.83
N GLY A 517 9.85 17.14 13.06
CA GLY A 517 10.83 17.87 13.85
C GLY A 517 12.24 17.28 13.73
N GLY A 518 13.27 18.13 13.77
CA GLY A 518 14.64 17.69 14.06
C GLY A 518 15.55 17.36 12.87
N GLY A 519 15.16 17.59 11.61
CA GLY A 519 16.08 17.44 10.47
C GLY A 519 15.44 17.29 9.09
N ALA A 520 16.26 17.00 8.08
CA ALA A 520 15.86 16.81 6.67
C ALA A 520 15.21 15.44 6.41
N VAL A 521 14.20 15.43 5.52
CA VAL A 521 13.61 14.21 4.98
C VAL A 521 14.40 13.80 3.73
N LEU A 522 15.10 12.67 3.82
CA LEU A 522 15.99 12.18 2.77
C LEU A 522 15.30 11.24 1.80
N THR A 523 14.34 10.45 2.30
CA THR A 523 13.69 9.41 1.51
C THR A 523 12.21 9.26 1.86
N LEU A 524 11.42 8.82 0.88
CA LEU A 524 9.97 8.74 0.84
C LEU A 524 9.58 7.42 0.18
N GLN A 525 8.58 6.75 0.72
CA GLN A 525 7.99 5.57 0.09
C GLN A 525 6.49 5.47 0.42
N THR A 526 5.66 5.23 -0.59
CA THR A 526 4.22 4.98 -0.35
C THR A 526 3.99 3.53 0.05
N ALA A 527 2.88 3.31 0.77
CA ALA A 527 2.52 2.19 1.66
C ALA A 527 1.04 1.76 1.87
N SER A 528 0.38 0.84 1.13
CA SER A 528 -1.00 0.41 1.48
C SER A 528 -1.08 -0.70 2.54
N GLN A 529 -2.20 -0.78 3.27
CA GLN A 529 -2.50 -1.85 4.24
C GLN A 529 -4.01 -1.97 4.52
N LEU A 530 -4.49 -3.18 4.85
CA LEU A 530 -5.82 -3.42 5.40
C LEU A 530 -5.77 -3.46 6.94
N THR A 531 -6.57 -2.62 7.57
CA THR A 531 -6.66 -2.52 9.03
C THR A 531 -8.09 -2.68 9.52
N SER A 532 -8.27 -3.15 10.76
CA SER A 532 -9.54 -3.08 11.47
C SER A 532 -9.82 -1.63 11.87
N TYR A 533 -11.10 -1.31 12.07
CA TYR A 533 -11.51 -0.02 12.61
C TYR A 533 -11.10 0.16 14.08
#